data_AF-A0A955NU73-F1
#
_entry.id   AF-A0A955NU73-F1
#
_cell.length_a   1.000
_cell.length_b   1.000
_cell.length_c   1.000
_cell.angle_alpha   90.00
_cell.angle_beta   90.00
_cell.angle_gamma   90.00
#
_symmetry.space_group_name_H-M   'P 1'
#
loop_
_entity.id
_entity.type
_entity.pdbx_description
1 polymer ?
#
loop_
_entity_poly.entity_id
_entity_poly.type
_entity_poly.pdbx_seq_one_letter_code
_entity_poly.pdbx_strand_id
1 'polypeptide(L)' 'LKQRYEELIEKGVEGLYYLPCDGMLGDDANGTVDGVHPTDLGFFRMAHAFEPVLREILGEK' A
#
# COMPACT_ATOMS: atom_id res chain seq x y z
N LEU A 1 5.49 10.25 4.96
CA LEU A 1 4.90 9.18 5.80
C LEU A 1 5.96 8.27 6.40
N LYS A 2 6.93 7.75 5.62
CA LYS A 2 8.04 6.92 6.13
C LYS A 2 8.75 7.46 7.37
N GLN A 3 9.16 8.73 7.38
CA GLN A 3 9.80 9.35 8.55
C GLN A 3 8.94 9.26 9.82
N ARG A 4 7.62 9.45 9.72
CA ARG A 4 6.73 9.39 10.88
C ARG A 4 6.47 7.96 11.33
N TYR A 5 6.46 7.02 10.40
CA TYR A 5 6.47 5.61 10.72
C TYR A 5 7.72 5.25 11.54
N GLU A 6 8.92 5.66 11.10
CA GLU A 6 10.18 5.44 11.82
C GLU A 6 10.16 6.05 13.23
N GLU A 7 9.72 7.31 13.36
CA GLU A 7 9.53 7.98 14.67
C GLU A 7 8.58 7.20 15.62
N LEU A 8 7.56 6.52 15.09
CA LEU A 8 6.61 5.74 15.89
C LEU A 8 7.18 4.37 16.30
N ILE A 9 7.94 3.74 15.41
CA ILE A 9 8.67 2.51 15.72
C ILE A 9 9.70 2.76 16.82
N GLU A 10 10.44 3.88 16.75
CA GLU A 10 11.40 4.28 17.80
C GLU A 10 10.73 4.52 19.16
N LYS A 11 9.46 4.94 19.17
CA LYS A 11 8.65 5.12 20.38
C LYS A 11 8.05 3.82 20.92
N GLY A 12 8.32 2.69 20.28
CA GLY A 12 7.84 1.38 20.71
C GLY A 12 6.38 1.09 20.34
N VAL A 13 5.84 1.75 19.30
CA VAL A 13 4.51 1.39 18.79
C VAL A 13 4.58 0.05 18.08
N GLU A 14 3.88 -0.94 18.63
CA GLU A 14 3.77 -2.29 18.07
C GLU A 14 2.61 -2.41 17.08
N GLY A 15 2.67 -3.41 16.19
CA GLY A 15 1.62 -3.69 15.21
C GLY A 15 1.45 -2.60 14.13
N LEU A 16 2.45 -1.74 13.94
CA LEU A 16 2.48 -0.72 12.91
C LEU A 16 3.29 -1.21 11.70
N TYR A 17 2.72 -1.09 10.50
CA TYR A 17 3.34 -1.54 9.25
C TYR A 17 3.34 -0.42 8.21
N TYR A 18 4.33 -0.39 7.34
CA TYR A 18 4.46 0.59 6.26
C TYR A 18 4.59 -0.10 4.91
N LEU A 19 3.63 0.16 4.01
CA LEU A 19 3.63 -0.32 2.64
C LEU A 19 3.85 0.87 1.68
N PRO A 20 4.98 0.94 0.95
CA PRO A 20 5.20 1.97 -0.06
C PRO A 20 4.16 1.89 -1.18
N CYS A 21 3.70 3.03 -1.69
CA CYS A 21 2.68 3.08 -2.75
C CYS A 21 3.24 3.14 -4.19
N ASP A 22 4.56 3.17 -4.34
CA ASP A 22 5.21 3.34 -5.64
C ASP A 22 4.80 2.24 -6.62
N GLY A 23 4.39 2.64 -7.83
CA GLY A 23 4.01 1.73 -8.91
C GLY A 23 2.66 1.02 -8.78
N MET A 24 1.89 1.23 -7.70
CA MET A 24 0.62 0.52 -7.46
C MET A 24 -0.50 0.83 -8.46
N LEU A 25 -0.39 1.91 -9.22
CA LEU A 25 -1.38 2.30 -10.24
C LEU A 25 -0.95 1.93 -11.67
N GLY A 26 0.27 1.40 -11.84
CA GLY A 26 0.91 1.20 -13.14
C GLY A 26 1.40 2.50 -13.79
N ASP A 27 2.07 2.38 -14.92
CA ASP A 27 2.71 3.46 -15.68
C ASP A 27 2.06 3.70 -17.06
N ASP A 28 0.90 3.08 -17.29
CA ASP A 28 0.18 3.06 -18.58
C ASP A 28 -0.97 4.07 -18.70
N ALA A 29 -1.07 5.01 -17.74
CA ALA A 29 -2.13 6.01 -17.62
C ALA A 29 -3.57 5.45 -17.44
N ASN A 30 -3.75 4.14 -17.28
CA ASN A 30 -5.07 3.53 -17.06
C ASN A 30 -5.41 3.35 -15.58
N GLY A 31 -4.47 3.67 -14.68
CA GLY A 31 -4.63 3.48 -13.24
C GLY A 31 -5.60 4.44 -12.56
N THR A 32 -5.91 5.59 -13.17
CA THR A 32 -6.74 6.63 -12.55
C THR A 32 -7.73 7.23 -13.55
N VAL A 33 -8.90 7.65 -13.06
CA VAL A 33 -9.91 8.36 -13.86
C VAL A 33 -9.45 9.80 -14.18
N ASP A 34 -8.83 10.46 -13.21
CA ASP A 34 -8.52 11.90 -13.24
C ASP A 34 -7.09 12.24 -12.76
N GLY A 35 -6.22 11.24 -12.68
CA GLY A 35 -4.87 11.37 -12.12
C GLY A 35 -4.79 11.17 -10.60
N VAL A 36 -5.92 11.03 -9.90
CA VAL A 36 -5.98 10.87 -8.45
C VAL A 36 -6.79 9.65 -8.04
N HIS A 37 -8.01 9.52 -8.55
CA HIS A 37 -8.95 8.48 -8.16
C HIS A 37 -8.72 7.20 -8.98
N PRO A 38 -8.44 6.05 -8.35
CA PRO A 38 -8.18 4.81 -9.08
C PRO A 38 -9.38 4.34 -9.90
N THR A 39 -9.11 3.81 -11.09
CA THR A 39 -10.08 3.02 -11.86
C THR A 39 -10.26 1.64 -11.23
N ASP A 40 -11.18 0.82 -11.76
CA ASP A 40 -11.26 -0.60 -11.38
C ASP A 40 -9.92 -1.33 -11.58
N LEU A 41 -9.19 -1.03 -12.66
CA LEU A 41 -7.86 -1.56 -12.91
C LEU A 41 -6.84 -1.04 -11.89
N GLY A 42 -6.93 0.24 -11.53
CA GLY A 42 -6.10 0.85 -10.48
C GLY A 42 -6.31 0.15 -9.13
N PHE A 43 -7.56 -0.03 -8.70
CA PHE A 43 -7.88 -0.77 -7.47
C PHE A 43 -7.46 -2.23 -7.53
N PHE A 44 -7.60 -2.89 -8.68
CA PHE A 44 -7.13 -4.26 -8.87
C PHE A 44 -5.61 -4.38 -8.68
N ARG A 45 -4.82 -3.46 -9.26
CA ARG A 45 -3.36 -3.39 -9.08
C ARG A 45 -2.99 -3.10 -7.63
N MET A 46 -3.67 -2.17 -6.97
CA MET A 46 -3.50 -1.91 -5.55
C MET A 46 -3.79 -3.16 -4.71
N ALA A 47 -4.89 -3.86 -4.96
CA ALA A 47 -5.24 -5.08 -4.24
C ALA A 47 -4.14 -6.15 -4.36
N HIS A 48 -3.54 -6.32 -5.54
CA HIS A 48 -2.40 -7.22 -5.75
C HIS A 48 -1.14 -6.84 -4.97
N ALA A 49 -0.94 -5.56 -4.67
CA ALA A 49 0.17 -5.12 -3.82
C ALA A 49 -0.13 -5.27 -2.33
N PHE A 50 -1.38 -5.05 -1.91
CA PHE A 50 -1.80 -5.12 -0.51
C PHE A 50 -2.01 -6.55 -0.01
N GLU A 51 -2.62 -7.41 -0.83
CA GLU A 51 -3.01 -8.78 -0.45
C GLU A 51 -1.87 -9.60 0.18
N PRO A 52 -0.67 -9.72 -0.41
CA PRO A 52 0.38 -10.54 0.17
C PRO A 52 0.88 -10.00 1.51
N VAL A 53 0.91 -8.66 1.65
CA VAL A 53 1.33 -7.99 2.89
C VAL A 53 0.31 -8.19 4.00
N LEU A 54 -0.98 -8.06 3.67
CA LEU A 54 -2.06 -8.31 4.63
C LEU A 54 -2.10 -9.78 5.05
N ARG A 55 -1.92 -10.72 4.11
CA ARG A 55 -1.83 -12.16 4.40
C ARG A 55 -0.71 -12.45 5.41
N GLU A 56 0.47 -11.88 5.22
CA GLU A 56 1.60 -12.01 6.14
C GLU A 56 1.28 -11.43 7.53
N ILE A 57 0.75 -10.21 7.59
CA ILE A 57 0.42 -9.52 8.85
C ILE A 57 -0.65 -10.27 9.65
N LEU A 58 -1.66 -10.82 8.97
CA LEU A 58 -2.76 -11.54 9.59
C LEU A 58 -2.43 -13.00 9.92
N GLY A 59 -1.27 -13.50 9.48
CA GLY A 59 -0.87 -14.89 9.68
C GLY A 59 -1.71 -15.88 8.86
N GLU A 60 -2.30 -15.42 7.75
CA GLU A 60 -3.05 -16.28 6.83
C GLU A 60 -2.07 -17.05 5.93
N LYS A 61 -2.32 -18.35 5.73
CA LYS A 61 -1.53 -19.22 4.84
C LYS A 61 -1.92 -19.09 3.37
#